data_AF-G0MKM9-F1
#
_entry.id   AF-G0MKM9-F1
#
_cell.length_a   1.000
_cell.length_b   1.000
_cell.length_c   1.000
_cell.angle_alpha   90.00
_cell.angle_beta   90.00
_cell.angle_gamma   90.00
#
_symmetry.space_group_name_H-M   'P 1'
#
loop_
_entity.id
_entity.type
_entity.pdbx_description
1 polymer ?
#
loop_
_entity_poly.entity_id
_entity_poly.type
_entity_poly.pdbx_seq_one_letter_code
_entity_poly.pdbx_strand_id
1 'polypeptide(L)'
;MAEVLEVEQTGQVDKETMEAASKPRCAQPDVHNPTKRSKRFTLSKRAKWDERHFNGPSAITLKWYISDYTSDIDRVETRKTVKKAFELWSAQSYIKHEKKISLTFVEASSKEDSDINILWAEGDHGDEYPFDGLNGKIEGNKKENVLAHTFFPGYTFPLNGDIHFDDAESWEIDVEEVEQGTGKRFFPYVLAHEIGHALGLDHSQKSDALMHPYYKNVPISEILLDIDDKCGVVWNYGGSSNFCLYVWLMSQIVEAHNNSANNNPGVGSITSSRTGKRILKTSKIPKCSSTNSSLRTLTERKLTLGLQLSEADAKHYTDIVCNFLAGLHMWRAGPNYHPNESLEKEYKGVTQEMSTFSGRSISVRRLIRHAEHQKESSIKGPLDPDYFDDDFFENFFMEYSK
;
A
#
# COMPACT_ATOMS: atom_id res chain seq x y z
N MET A 1 -4.46 16.51 -10.40
CA MET A 1 -4.24 15.05 -10.48
C MET A 1 -3.16 14.76 -9.46
N ALA A 2 -3.42 13.90 -8.48
CA ALA A 2 -2.37 13.45 -7.56
C ALA A 2 -1.90 12.11 -8.13
N GLU A 3 -0.89 12.19 -9.00
CA GLU A 3 -0.21 11.03 -9.59
C GLU A 3 1.08 10.83 -8.80
N VAL A 4 1.45 9.58 -8.56
CA VAL A 4 2.73 9.23 -7.95
C VAL A 4 3.76 9.34 -9.05
N LEU A 5 4.59 10.38 -8.96
CA LEU A 5 5.72 10.61 -9.84
C LEU A 5 6.98 10.64 -9.00
N GLU A 6 8.06 10.03 -9.50
CA GLU A 6 9.38 10.00 -8.84
C GLU A 6 10.14 11.33 -9.03
N VAL A 7 9.47 12.47 -8.80
CA VAL A 7 10.03 13.83 -8.97
C VAL A 7 9.68 14.75 -7.80
N GLU A 8 10.40 15.86 -7.70
CA GLU A 8 10.15 16.86 -6.67
C GLU A 8 8.73 17.45 -6.81
N GLN A 9 8.00 17.51 -5.70
CA GLN A 9 6.65 18.09 -5.66
C GLN A 9 6.72 19.62 -5.63
N THR A 10 7.11 20.23 -6.75
CA THR A 10 7.19 21.69 -6.93
C THR A 10 5.80 22.32 -7.18
N GLY A 11 4.82 21.50 -7.55
CA GLY A 11 3.50 21.94 -8.00
C GLY A 11 3.50 22.52 -9.42
N GLN A 12 4.63 22.45 -10.13
CA GLN A 12 4.80 22.89 -11.52
C GLN A 12 4.99 21.66 -12.42
N VAL A 13 4.57 21.78 -13.69
CA VAL A 13 4.81 20.74 -14.71
C VAL A 13 6.11 21.10 -15.44
N ASP A 14 7.23 20.77 -14.82
CA ASP A 14 8.57 20.96 -15.39
C ASP A 14 9.00 19.78 -16.27
N LYS A 15 10.20 19.88 -16.85
CA LYS A 15 10.73 18.86 -17.77
C LYS A 15 10.88 17.50 -17.08
N GLU A 16 11.34 17.49 -15.83
CA GLU A 16 11.55 16.29 -15.04
C GLU A 16 10.20 15.61 -14.74
N THR A 17 9.18 16.40 -14.39
CA THR A 17 7.80 15.93 -14.19
C THR A 17 7.22 15.30 -15.45
N MET A 18 7.44 15.92 -16.62
CA MET A 18 7.00 15.36 -17.90
C MET A 18 7.75 14.07 -18.25
N GLU A 19 9.06 14.01 -18.00
CA GLU A 19 9.87 12.80 -18.23
C GLU A 19 9.42 11.65 -17.32
N ALA A 20 9.14 11.91 -16.04
CA ALA A 20 8.65 10.91 -15.10
C ALA A 20 7.22 10.44 -15.43
N ALA A 21 6.34 11.34 -15.85
CA ALA A 21 4.99 10.98 -16.31
C ALA A 21 4.99 10.15 -17.60
N SER A 22 6.08 10.21 -18.39
CA SER A 22 6.22 9.48 -19.66
C SER A 22 6.84 8.09 -19.52
N LYS A 23 7.28 7.69 -18.31
CA LYS A 23 7.82 6.34 -18.06
C LYS A 23 6.70 5.31 -18.14
N PRO A 24 6.95 4.10 -18.71
CA PRO A 24 5.96 3.01 -18.69
C PRO A 24 5.55 2.66 -17.25
N ARG A 25 4.24 2.52 -17.03
CA ARG A 25 3.66 2.30 -15.70
C ARG A 25 2.31 1.56 -15.81
N CYS A 26 1.81 1.10 -14.68
CA CYS A 26 0.46 0.56 -14.59
C CYS A 26 -0.60 1.65 -14.85
N ALA A 27 -1.68 1.28 -15.55
CA ALA A 27 -2.79 2.17 -15.88
C ALA A 27 -3.77 2.40 -14.72
N GLN A 28 -3.64 1.64 -13.62
CA GLN A 28 -4.50 1.84 -12.47
C GLN A 28 -4.26 3.20 -11.80
N PRO A 29 -5.31 3.93 -11.37
CA PRO A 29 -5.13 5.22 -10.71
C PRO A 29 -4.37 5.09 -9.39
N ASP A 30 -3.37 5.95 -9.16
CA ASP A 30 -2.59 5.93 -7.91
C ASP A 30 -3.34 6.43 -6.68
N VAL A 31 -4.32 7.32 -6.88
CA VAL A 31 -5.04 7.99 -5.79
C VAL A 31 -6.53 8.01 -6.10
N HIS A 32 -7.31 7.30 -5.28
CA HIS A 32 -8.77 7.39 -5.33
C HIS A 32 -9.25 8.75 -4.78
N ASN A 33 -9.73 9.61 -5.69
CA ASN A 33 -10.34 10.88 -5.31
C ASN A 33 -11.87 10.79 -5.42
N PRO A 34 -12.63 10.68 -4.31
CA PRO A 34 -14.06 10.39 -4.34
C PRO A 34 -14.94 11.59 -4.72
N THR A 35 -14.37 12.68 -5.26
CA THR A 35 -15.15 13.88 -5.56
C THR A 35 -15.58 13.94 -7.02
N LYS A 36 -16.91 13.85 -7.20
CA LYS A 36 -17.75 14.05 -8.39
C LYS A 36 -17.95 12.81 -9.27
N ARG A 37 -19.07 12.13 -9.01
CA ARG A 37 -19.91 11.39 -9.98
C ARG A 37 -19.11 10.61 -11.05
N SER A 38 -18.12 9.84 -10.64
CA SER A 38 -17.37 8.97 -11.55
C SER A 38 -18.05 7.60 -11.59
N LYS A 39 -18.74 7.30 -12.69
CA LYS A 39 -18.91 5.92 -13.15
C LYS A 39 -17.55 5.47 -13.70
N ARG A 40 -16.64 5.05 -12.81
CA ARG A 40 -15.35 4.40 -13.10
C ARG A 40 -14.66 4.12 -11.76
N PHE A 41 -14.33 2.85 -11.52
CA PHE A 41 -13.55 2.34 -10.38
C PHE A 41 -13.97 2.71 -8.94
N THR A 42 -15.26 3.00 -8.71
CA THR A 42 -15.81 3.14 -7.34
C THR A 42 -16.50 1.87 -6.86
N LEU A 43 -15.76 0.76 -6.85
CA LEU A 43 -16.09 -0.42 -6.04
C LEU A 43 -14.84 -0.97 -5.32
N SER A 44 -13.96 -0.11 -4.82
CA SER A 44 -13.07 -0.47 -3.70
C SER A 44 -13.83 -0.59 -2.37
N LYS A 45 -15.14 -0.89 -2.39
CA LYS A 45 -15.83 -1.39 -1.19
C LYS A 45 -15.72 -2.90 -1.24
N ARG A 46 -14.59 -3.42 -0.78
CA ARG A 46 -14.12 -4.81 -0.77
C ARG A 46 -13.68 -5.31 -2.13
N ALA A 47 -12.59 -4.74 -2.65
CA ALA A 47 -11.85 -5.36 -3.75
C ALA A 47 -11.12 -6.62 -3.24
N LYS A 48 -11.86 -7.59 -2.73
CA LYS A 48 -11.36 -8.90 -2.33
C LYS A 48 -12.30 -9.96 -2.90
N TRP A 49 -11.75 -11.12 -3.19
CA TRP A 49 -12.55 -12.25 -3.61
C TRP A 49 -13.63 -12.59 -2.59
N ASP A 50 -14.79 -13.01 -3.07
CA ASP A 50 -15.92 -13.38 -2.23
C ASP A 50 -15.64 -14.69 -1.45
N GLU A 51 -16.50 -14.98 -0.48
CA GLU A 51 -16.35 -16.14 0.42
C GLU A 51 -16.33 -17.49 -0.32
N ARG A 52 -16.80 -17.56 -1.58
CA ARG A 52 -16.85 -18.83 -2.32
C ARG A 52 -15.47 -19.34 -2.73
N HIS A 53 -14.49 -18.44 -2.83
CA HIS A 53 -13.10 -18.78 -3.16
C HIS A 53 -12.30 -19.19 -1.92
N PHE A 54 -12.85 -19.00 -0.71
CA PHE A 54 -12.21 -19.41 0.53
C PHE A 54 -12.45 -20.90 0.77
N ASN A 55 -11.36 -21.64 0.97
CA ASN A 55 -11.40 -23.04 1.37
C ASN A 55 -11.08 -23.22 2.87
N GLY A 56 -10.95 -22.11 3.60
CA GLY A 56 -10.75 -22.04 5.04
C GLY A 56 -10.68 -20.59 5.54
N PRO A 57 -10.48 -20.36 6.85
CA PRO A 57 -10.54 -19.02 7.45
C PRO A 57 -9.52 -17.99 6.93
N SER A 58 -8.43 -18.45 6.31
CA SER A 58 -7.36 -17.60 5.75
C SER A 58 -6.69 -18.30 4.56
N ALA A 59 -7.49 -19.04 3.78
CA ALA A 59 -6.99 -19.81 2.66
C ALA A 59 -7.94 -19.64 1.47
N ILE A 60 -7.37 -19.24 0.34
CA ILE A 60 -8.09 -18.88 -0.89
C ILE A 60 -7.54 -19.69 -2.05
N THR A 61 -8.43 -20.20 -2.91
CA THR A 61 -8.07 -20.81 -4.18
C THR A 61 -8.64 -20.00 -5.32
N LEU A 62 -7.77 -19.62 -6.25
CA LEU A 62 -8.14 -18.90 -7.47
C LEU A 62 -7.69 -19.69 -8.69
N LYS A 63 -8.54 -19.73 -9.69
CA LYS A 63 -8.25 -20.38 -10.96
C LYS A 63 -7.88 -19.36 -12.02
N TRP A 64 -6.80 -19.60 -12.76
CA TRP A 64 -6.37 -18.72 -13.85
C TRP A 64 -6.43 -19.42 -15.20
N TYR A 65 -6.70 -18.68 -16.27
CA TYR A 65 -6.69 -19.17 -17.64
C TYR A 65 -6.08 -18.12 -18.57
N ILE A 66 -5.44 -18.56 -19.65
CA ILE A 66 -4.94 -17.67 -20.70
C ILE A 66 -5.82 -17.87 -21.93
N SER A 67 -6.67 -16.90 -22.26
CA SER A 67 -7.58 -17.01 -23.41
C SER A 67 -6.87 -16.73 -24.73
N ASP A 68 -6.01 -15.72 -24.74
CA ASP A 68 -5.29 -15.26 -25.93
C ASP A 68 -3.82 -15.08 -25.58
N TYR A 69 -2.94 -15.30 -26.55
CA TYR A 69 -1.48 -15.27 -26.37
C TYR A 69 -0.89 -14.30 -27.38
N THR A 70 0.08 -13.50 -26.94
CA THR A 70 0.96 -12.77 -27.85
C THR A 70 1.74 -13.72 -28.77
N SER A 71 2.11 -13.26 -29.96
CA SER A 71 3.05 -13.96 -30.84
C SER A 71 4.52 -13.81 -30.45
N ASP A 72 4.84 -12.87 -29.54
CA ASP A 72 6.22 -12.51 -29.21
C ASP A 72 6.92 -13.57 -28.35
N ILE A 73 6.16 -14.30 -27.53
CA ILE A 73 6.65 -15.29 -26.58
C ILE A 73 6.00 -16.64 -26.89
N ASP A 74 6.78 -17.72 -26.86
CA ASP A 74 6.24 -19.07 -27.02
C ASP A 74 5.16 -19.37 -25.95
N ARG A 75 4.09 -20.08 -26.34
CA ARG A 75 2.96 -20.37 -25.45
C ARG A 75 3.35 -21.18 -24.22
N VAL A 76 4.34 -22.09 -24.33
CA VAL A 76 4.82 -22.90 -23.22
C VAL A 76 5.58 -22.03 -22.22
N GLU A 77 6.47 -21.16 -22.71
CA GLU A 77 7.20 -20.24 -21.84
C GLU A 77 6.29 -19.16 -21.23
N THR A 78 5.27 -18.71 -21.95
CA THR A 78 4.21 -17.83 -21.42
C THR A 78 3.49 -18.48 -20.24
N ARG A 79 2.96 -19.71 -20.41
CA ARG A 79 2.28 -20.45 -19.33
C ARG A 79 3.18 -20.70 -18.13
N LYS A 80 4.45 -21.02 -18.36
CA LYS A 80 5.45 -21.24 -17.31
C LYS A 80 5.74 -19.95 -16.54
N THR A 81 5.84 -18.82 -17.23
CA THR A 81 6.00 -17.50 -16.61
C THR A 81 4.78 -17.14 -15.78
N VAL A 82 3.57 -17.36 -16.31
CA VAL A 82 2.31 -17.14 -15.58
C VAL A 82 2.24 -17.95 -14.29
N LYS A 83 2.54 -19.25 -14.37
CA LYS A 83 2.60 -20.12 -13.20
C LYS A 83 3.59 -19.61 -12.15
N LYS A 84 4.80 -19.21 -12.56
CA LYS A 84 5.83 -18.67 -11.64
C LYS A 84 5.40 -17.37 -10.98
N ALA A 85 4.72 -16.48 -11.70
CA ALA A 85 4.24 -15.21 -11.17
C ALA A 85 3.15 -15.42 -10.10
N PHE A 86 2.24 -16.37 -10.30
CA PHE A 86 1.30 -16.78 -9.25
C PHE A 86 2.01 -17.46 -8.06
N GLU A 87 3.00 -18.31 -8.33
CA GLU A 87 3.79 -18.97 -7.29
C GLU A 87 4.52 -17.95 -6.39
N LEU A 88 5.05 -16.86 -6.96
CA LEU A 88 5.67 -15.75 -6.21
C LEU A 88 4.76 -15.26 -5.07
N TRP A 89 3.50 -14.92 -5.38
CA TRP A 89 2.53 -14.45 -4.39
C TRP A 89 2.20 -15.51 -3.34
N SER A 90 2.04 -16.77 -3.75
CA SER A 90 1.77 -17.87 -2.81
C SER A 90 2.95 -18.18 -1.90
N ALA A 91 4.18 -17.98 -2.36
CA ALA A 91 5.40 -18.32 -1.64
C ALA A 91 5.86 -17.21 -0.69
N GLN A 92 5.68 -15.94 -1.05
CA GLN A 92 6.28 -14.81 -0.34
C GLN A 92 5.30 -13.96 0.49
N SER A 93 3.98 -14.21 0.43
CA SER A 93 2.97 -13.42 1.18
C SER A 93 2.95 -13.65 2.70
N TYR A 94 3.76 -14.57 3.22
CA TYR A 94 3.84 -14.86 4.66
C TYR A 94 4.65 -13.80 5.42
N ILE A 95 4.07 -13.29 6.51
CA ILE A 95 4.76 -12.43 7.48
C ILE A 95 4.88 -13.18 8.80
N LYS A 96 6.09 -13.23 9.35
CA LYS A 96 6.35 -13.87 10.64
C LYS A 96 5.52 -13.16 11.73
N HIS A 97 4.84 -13.93 12.57
CA HIS A 97 3.98 -13.43 13.67
C HIS A 97 2.63 -12.82 13.23
N GLU A 98 2.33 -12.78 11.94
CA GLU A 98 1.00 -12.44 11.44
C GLU A 98 0.16 -13.69 11.15
N LYS A 99 -1.14 -13.47 10.86
CA LYS A 99 -2.03 -14.55 10.42
C LYS A 99 -1.50 -15.16 9.12
N LYS A 100 -1.35 -16.48 9.11
CA LYS A 100 -0.90 -17.21 7.92
C LYS A 100 -2.01 -17.21 6.86
N ILE A 101 -1.72 -16.58 5.72
CA ILE A 101 -2.58 -16.63 4.53
C ILE A 101 -2.06 -17.71 3.59
N SER A 102 -2.94 -18.53 3.05
CA SER A 102 -2.61 -19.53 2.04
C SER A 102 -3.26 -19.14 0.72
N LEU A 103 -2.46 -18.63 -0.22
CA LEU A 103 -2.91 -18.41 -1.60
C LEU A 103 -2.63 -19.69 -2.41
N THR A 104 -3.62 -20.17 -3.14
CA THR A 104 -3.47 -21.32 -4.04
C THR A 104 -3.98 -20.94 -5.41
N PHE A 105 -3.13 -21.13 -6.42
CA PHE A 105 -3.45 -20.80 -7.80
C PHE A 105 -3.44 -22.07 -8.64
N VAL A 106 -4.49 -22.28 -9.42
CA VAL A 106 -4.67 -23.47 -10.26
C VAL A 106 -4.99 -23.04 -11.68
N GLU A 107 -4.38 -23.67 -12.67
CA GLU A 107 -4.77 -23.43 -14.06
C GLU A 107 -6.17 -24.03 -14.30
N ALA A 108 -7.10 -23.21 -14.78
CA ALA A 108 -8.43 -23.62 -15.17
C ALA A 108 -8.41 -24.41 -16.47
N SER A 109 -9.45 -25.21 -16.66
CA SER A 109 -9.64 -26.00 -17.89
C SER A 109 -10.18 -25.19 -19.08
N SER A 110 -10.83 -24.06 -18.80
CA SER A 110 -11.47 -23.17 -19.76
C SER A 110 -11.62 -21.77 -19.17
N LYS A 111 -11.88 -20.77 -20.02
CA LYS A 111 -12.16 -19.39 -19.59
C LYS A 111 -13.39 -19.29 -18.69
N GLU A 112 -14.41 -20.10 -18.95
CA GLU A 112 -15.65 -20.11 -18.16
C GLU A 112 -15.45 -20.67 -16.74
N ASP A 113 -14.39 -21.46 -16.52
CA ASP A 113 -14.01 -22.03 -15.22
C ASP A 113 -12.91 -21.19 -14.51
N SER A 114 -12.41 -20.12 -15.11
CA SER A 114 -11.39 -19.27 -14.49
C SER A 114 -12.00 -18.16 -13.64
N ASP A 115 -11.34 -17.86 -12.54
CA ASP A 115 -11.58 -16.65 -11.75
C ASP A 115 -10.81 -15.47 -12.35
N ILE A 116 -9.59 -15.72 -12.85
CA ILE A 116 -8.71 -14.72 -13.47
C ILE A 116 -8.41 -15.15 -14.91
N ASN A 117 -9.00 -14.46 -15.89
CA ASN A 117 -8.62 -14.63 -17.29
C ASN A 117 -7.49 -13.67 -17.67
N ILE A 118 -6.50 -14.19 -18.39
CA ILE A 118 -5.36 -13.44 -18.90
C ILE A 118 -5.46 -13.41 -20.43
N LEU A 119 -5.29 -12.24 -21.04
CA LEU A 119 -5.29 -12.11 -22.49
C LEU A 119 -4.36 -11.00 -22.97
N TRP A 120 -3.96 -11.10 -24.23
CA TRP A 120 -3.29 -10.07 -25.00
C TRP A 120 -4.25 -9.55 -26.06
N ALA A 121 -4.38 -8.23 -26.17
CA ALA A 121 -5.20 -7.60 -27.20
C ALA A 121 -4.67 -6.20 -27.55
N GLU A 122 -5.09 -5.67 -28.71
CA GLU A 122 -4.76 -4.31 -29.14
C GLU A 122 -6.01 -3.42 -29.14
N GLY A 123 -5.85 -2.14 -28.82
CA GLY A 123 -6.91 -1.13 -28.97
C GLY A 123 -8.20 -1.50 -28.25
N ASP A 124 -9.35 -1.38 -28.93
CA ASP A 124 -10.66 -1.79 -28.38
C ASP A 124 -10.80 -3.32 -28.40
N HIS A 125 -10.95 -3.90 -27.22
CA HIS A 125 -10.92 -5.35 -27.00
C HIS A 125 -12.08 -5.86 -26.14
N GLY A 126 -13.21 -5.14 -26.15
CA GLY A 126 -14.46 -5.63 -25.57
C GLY A 126 -14.70 -5.25 -24.11
N ASP A 127 -13.86 -4.40 -23.53
CA ASP A 127 -14.11 -3.70 -22.27
C ASP A 127 -14.20 -2.17 -22.47
N GLU A 128 -14.31 -1.40 -21.38
CA GLU A 128 -14.46 0.07 -21.45
C GLU A 128 -13.11 0.82 -21.55
N TYR A 129 -11.99 0.11 -21.68
CA TYR A 129 -10.62 0.63 -21.55
C TYR A 129 -9.74 0.19 -22.73
N PRO A 130 -9.89 0.81 -23.91
CA PRO A 130 -9.06 0.47 -25.06
C PRO A 130 -7.58 0.79 -24.80
N PHE A 131 -6.69 -0.07 -25.28
CA PHE A 131 -5.25 0.17 -25.22
C PHE A 131 -4.80 1.34 -26.11
N ASP A 132 -3.62 1.88 -25.81
CA ASP A 132 -3.06 3.06 -26.46
C ASP A 132 -2.12 2.73 -27.62
N GLY A 133 -1.76 1.46 -27.82
CA GLY A 133 -0.98 0.99 -28.94
C GLY A 133 0.52 1.21 -28.72
N LEU A 134 1.33 0.86 -29.72
CA LEU A 134 2.80 0.82 -29.58
C LEU A 134 3.41 2.13 -29.06
N ASN A 135 4.11 2.04 -27.93
CA ASN A 135 4.71 3.11 -27.15
C ASN A 135 3.72 4.15 -26.60
N GLY A 136 2.45 3.79 -26.57
CA GLY A 136 1.31 4.58 -26.11
C GLY A 136 1.02 5.85 -26.91
N LYS A 137 0.22 6.74 -26.30
CA LYS A 137 -0.28 7.97 -26.95
C LYS A 137 0.35 9.22 -26.37
N ILE A 138 0.60 10.19 -27.25
CA ILE A 138 0.97 11.55 -26.87
C ILE A 138 -0.26 12.44 -27.04
N GLU A 139 -0.87 12.87 -25.95
CA GLU A 139 -1.94 13.86 -25.95
C GLU A 139 -1.50 15.13 -25.22
N GLY A 140 -1.29 16.20 -25.99
CA GLY A 140 -0.75 17.46 -25.47
C GLY A 140 0.65 17.27 -24.89
N ASN A 141 0.80 17.49 -23.59
CA ASN A 141 2.08 17.35 -22.86
C ASN A 141 2.17 16.03 -22.09
N LYS A 142 1.25 15.09 -22.29
CA LYS A 142 1.24 13.80 -21.59
C LYS A 142 1.50 12.68 -22.59
N LYS A 143 2.54 11.89 -22.33
CA LYS A 143 2.73 10.58 -22.95
C LYS A 143 2.23 9.54 -21.97
N GLU A 144 1.16 8.86 -22.30
CA GLU A 144 0.70 7.67 -21.58
C GLU A 144 1.20 6.45 -22.35
N ASN A 145 1.53 5.38 -21.63
CA ASN A 145 1.88 4.09 -22.21
C ASN A 145 1.34 2.99 -21.30
N VAL A 146 0.16 2.47 -21.66
CA VAL A 146 -0.56 1.48 -20.87
C VAL A 146 -0.13 0.08 -21.31
N LEU A 147 0.77 -0.54 -20.54
CA LEU A 147 1.24 -1.89 -20.88
C LEU A 147 0.20 -2.98 -20.54
N ALA A 148 -0.57 -2.76 -19.48
CA ALA A 148 -1.55 -3.70 -18.98
C ALA A 148 -2.57 -3.00 -18.09
N HIS A 149 -3.71 -3.65 -17.89
CA HIS A 149 -4.63 -3.33 -16.80
C HIS A 149 -5.21 -4.59 -16.18
N THR A 150 -5.63 -4.46 -14.92
CA THR A 150 -6.32 -5.51 -14.19
C THR A 150 -7.63 -5.02 -13.59
N PHE A 151 -8.68 -5.80 -13.74
CA PHE A 151 -9.94 -5.55 -13.05
C PHE A 151 -9.86 -6.12 -11.63
N PHE A 152 -10.12 -5.28 -10.63
CA PHE A 152 -10.07 -5.71 -9.23
C PHE A 152 -11.13 -6.78 -8.91
N PRO A 153 -10.91 -7.61 -7.87
CA PRO A 153 -11.95 -8.50 -7.35
C PRO A 153 -13.23 -7.72 -7.01
N GLY A 154 -14.39 -8.33 -7.27
CA GLY A 154 -15.68 -7.65 -7.06
C GLY A 154 -16.06 -6.64 -8.16
N TYR A 155 -15.25 -6.51 -9.22
CA TYR A 155 -15.72 -5.92 -10.48
C TYR A 155 -16.85 -6.76 -11.09
N THR A 156 -17.51 -6.23 -12.12
CA THR A 156 -18.62 -6.93 -12.76
C THR A 156 -18.13 -8.14 -13.55
N PHE A 157 -18.72 -9.31 -13.27
CA PHE A 157 -18.57 -10.50 -14.10
C PHE A 157 -18.91 -10.17 -15.57
N PRO A 158 -18.13 -10.66 -16.56
CA PRO A 158 -17.08 -11.68 -16.44
C PRO A 158 -15.68 -11.16 -16.10
N LEU A 159 -15.46 -9.84 -16.07
CA LEU A 159 -14.11 -9.25 -16.02
C LEU A 159 -13.47 -9.25 -14.63
N ASN A 160 -14.11 -9.79 -13.59
CA ASN A 160 -13.57 -9.69 -12.23
C ASN A 160 -12.22 -10.40 -12.09
N GLY A 161 -11.16 -9.68 -11.72
CA GLY A 161 -9.82 -10.27 -11.59
C GLY A 161 -9.06 -10.41 -12.90
N ASP A 162 -9.67 -10.16 -14.05
CA ASP A 162 -9.06 -10.36 -15.37
C ASP A 162 -7.90 -9.38 -15.60
N ILE A 163 -6.85 -9.88 -16.26
CA ILE A 163 -5.62 -9.16 -16.58
C ILE A 163 -5.48 -9.10 -18.09
N HIS A 164 -5.42 -7.90 -18.64
CA HIS A 164 -5.22 -7.68 -20.08
C HIS A 164 -3.88 -7.00 -20.32
N PHE A 165 -3.16 -7.47 -21.34
CA PHE A 165 -1.88 -6.92 -21.80
C PHE A 165 -2.05 -6.28 -23.18
N ASP A 166 -1.42 -5.12 -23.42
CA ASP A 166 -1.42 -4.49 -24.74
C ASP A 166 -0.52 -5.29 -25.68
N ASP A 167 -1.11 -5.97 -26.67
CA ASP A 167 -0.38 -6.77 -27.66
C ASP A 167 0.30 -5.91 -28.74
N ALA A 168 0.07 -4.59 -28.74
CA ALA A 168 0.81 -3.68 -29.60
C ALA A 168 2.24 -3.43 -29.09
N GLU A 169 2.51 -3.73 -27.80
CA GLU A 169 3.84 -3.69 -27.21
C GLU A 169 4.62 -4.97 -27.50
N SER A 170 5.95 -4.85 -27.65
CA SER A 170 6.79 -6.03 -27.85
C SER A 170 7.16 -6.70 -26.53
N TRP A 171 6.65 -7.90 -26.26
CA TRP A 171 6.82 -8.60 -24.98
C TRP A 171 8.06 -9.50 -24.96
N GLU A 172 8.71 -9.54 -23.79
CA GLU A 172 9.94 -10.33 -23.59
C GLU A 172 10.00 -10.92 -22.19
N ILE A 173 10.61 -12.09 -22.07
CA ILE A 173 10.84 -12.82 -20.82
C ILE A 173 12.31 -12.88 -20.41
N ASP A 174 13.22 -12.58 -21.34
CA ASP A 174 14.65 -12.41 -21.04
C ASP A 174 14.94 -10.96 -20.66
N VAL A 175 15.41 -10.74 -19.43
CA VAL A 175 15.73 -9.40 -18.93
C VAL A 175 16.87 -8.77 -19.73
N GLU A 176 17.84 -9.57 -20.18
CA GLU A 176 19.00 -9.07 -20.92
C GLU A 176 18.60 -8.47 -22.27
N GLU A 177 17.58 -9.03 -22.92
CA GLU A 177 17.01 -8.55 -24.18
C GLU A 177 16.27 -7.20 -24.01
N VAL A 178 15.65 -6.99 -22.85
CA VAL A 178 14.99 -5.72 -22.52
C VAL A 178 16.02 -4.63 -22.22
N GLU A 179 17.06 -4.97 -21.47
CA GLU A 179 18.11 -4.04 -21.04
C GLU A 179 19.02 -3.56 -22.18
N GLN A 180 19.05 -4.28 -23.31
CA GLN A 180 19.74 -3.86 -24.53
C GLN A 180 19.12 -2.61 -25.22
N GLY A 181 18.06 -2.02 -24.66
CA GLY A 181 17.43 -0.81 -25.21
C GLY A 181 16.61 -1.07 -26.47
N THR A 182 16.15 -2.31 -26.64
CA THR A 182 15.36 -2.78 -27.79
C THR A 182 13.94 -2.22 -27.84
N GLY A 183 13.48 -1.57 -26.76
CA GLY A 183 12.10 -1.09 -26.62
C GLY A 183 11.11 -2.18 -26.19
N LYS A 184 11.58 -3.42 -25.97
CA LYS A 184 10.79 -4.53 -25.45
C LYS A 184 10.30 -4.26 -24.02
N ARG A 185 9.21 -4.92 -23.62
CA ARG A 185 8.59 -4.85 -22.30
C ARG A 185 8.79 -6.16 -21.55
N PHE A 186 9.23 -6.06 -20.30
CA PHE A 186 9.51 -7.23 -19.49
C PHE A 186 8.22 -7.83 -18.89
N PHE A 187 7.63 -8.79 -19.62
CA PHE A 187 6.37 -9.45 -19.27
C PHE A 187 6.33 -10.01 -17.83
N PRO A 188 7.38 -10.71 -17.34
CA PRO A 188 7.32 -11.35 -16.03
C PRO A 188 7.04 -10.39 -14.86
N TYR A 189 7.59 -9.17 -14.90
CA TYR A 189 7.40 -8.19 -13.83
C TYR A 189 6.03 -7.51 -13.92
N VAL A 190 5.60 -7.12 -15.13
CA VAL A 190 4.27 -6.54 -15.37
C VAL A 190 3.20 -7.51 -14.87
N LEU A 191 3.29 -8.79 -15.25
CA LEU A 191 2.34 -9.80 -14.78
C LEU A 191 2.33 -9.95 -13.26
N ALA A 192 3.51 -9.99 -12.62
CA ALA A 192 3.59 -10.13 -11.18
C ALA A 192 2.90 -8.96 -10.46
N HIS A 193 3.04 -7.74 -10.97
CA HIS A 193 2.34 -6.54 -10.48
C HIS A 193 0.82 -6.63 -10.69
N GLU A 194 0.38 -6.95 -11.91
CA GLU A 194 -1.04 -7.09 -12.25
C GLU A 194 -1.75 -8.17 -11.42
N ILE A 195 -1.07 -9.28 -11.08
CA ILE A 195 -1.62 -10.28 -10.15
C ILE A 195 -1.89 -9.67 -8.77
N GLY A 196 -1.11 -8.69 -8.32
CA GLY A 196 -1.39 -7.97 -7.07
C GLY A 196 -2.70 -7.18 -7.13
N HIS A 197 -3.01 -6.53 -8.26
CA HIS A 197 -4.33 -5.94 -8.50
C HIS A 197 -5.44 -6.99 -8.55
N ALA A 198 -5.19 -8.15 -9.16
CA ALA A 198 -6.13 -9.28 -9.17
C ALA A 198 -6.31 -9.89 -7.75
N LEU A 199 -5.38 -9.65 -6.83
CA LEU A 199 -5.50 -9.94 -5.40
C LEU A 199 -6.10 -8.78 -4.59
N GLY A 200 -6.45 -7.68 -5.25
CA GLY A 200 -7.12 -6.55 -4.62
C GLY A 200 -6.20 -5.51 -4.00
N LEU A 201 -4.94 -5.45 -4.43
CA LEU A 201 -3.95 -4.50 -3.91
C LEU A 201 -3.94 -3.23 -4.76
N ASP A 202 -3.92 -2.07 -4.10
CA ASP A 202 -3.66 -0.78 -4.75
C ASP A 202 -2.14 -0.54 -4.88
N HIS A 203 -1.77 0.53 -5.60
CA HIS A 203 -0.37 0.93 -5.71
C HIS A 203 0.28 1.28 -4.36
N SER A 204 1.51 0.82 -4.19
CA SER A 204 2.39 1.20 -3.08
C SER A 204 3.16 2.49 -3.41
N GLN A 205 3.35 3.33 -2.39
CA GLN A 205 4.22 4.52 -2.50
C GLN A 205 5.70 4.18 -2.35
N LYS A 206 6.01 2.97 -1.87
CA LYS A 206 7.38 2.51 -1.72
C LYS A 206 7.95 2.18 -3.09
N SER A 207 9.05 2.82 -3.48
CA SER A 207 9.68 2.57 -4.78
C SER A 207 10.10 1.12 -4.94
N ASP A 208 10.45 0.43 -3.85
CA ASP A 208 10.98 -0.93 -3.86
C ASP A 208 9.91 -2.03 -3.88
N ALA A 209 8.65 -1.68 -3.60
CA ALA A 209 7.53 -2.62 -3.62
C ALA A 209 7.20 -3.10 -5.03
N LEU A 210 6.71 -4.34 -5.15
CA LEU A 210 6.22 -4.85 -6.42
C LEU A 210 4.99 -4.06 -6.89
N MET A 211 4.12 -3.64 -5.96
CA MET A 211 2.96 -2.80 -6.26
C MET A 211 3.30 -1.32 -6.50
N HIS A 212 4.57 -0.96 -6.63
CA HIS A 212 4.90 0.39 -7.10
C HIS A 212 4.43 0.60 -8.55
N PRO A 213 3.82 1.74 -8.92
CA PRO A 213 3.20 1.91 -10.23
C PRO A 213 4.15 1.82 -11.43
N TYR A 214 5.43 2.13 -11.24
CA TYR A 214 6.42 2.06 -12.32
C TYR A 214 6.98 0.65 -12.43
N TYR A 215 6.89 0.07 -13.63
CA TYR A 215 7.42 -1.26 -13.89
C TYR A 215 8.95 -1.26 -13.86
N LYS A 216 9.51 -2.38 -13.39
CA LYS A 216 10.94 -2.64 -13.36
C LYS A 216 11.27 -3.88 -14.17
N ASN A 217 12.53 -4.02 -14.53
CA ASN A 217 13.04 -5.18 -15.25
C ASN A 217 13.74 -6.12 -14.27
N VAL A 218 13.02 -6.64 -13.26
CA VAL A 218 13.57 -7.56 -12.25
C VAL A 218 13.02 -8.96 -12.48
N PRO A 219 13.87 -9.98 -12.74
CA PRO A 219 13.41 -11.36 -12.95
C PRO A 219 12.56 -11.88 -11.77
N ILE A 220 11.53 -12.69 -12.05
CA ILE A 220 10.63 -13.24 -11.00
C ILE A 220 11.40 -13.93 -9.86
N SER A 221 12.51 -14.61 -10.17
CA SER A 221 13.35 -15.28 -9.17
C SER A 221 14.06 -14.33 -8.20
N GLU A 222 14.20 -13.07 -8.56
CA GLU A 222 14.88 -12.02 -7.80
C GLU A 222 13.89 -11.04 -7.16
N ILE A 223 12.61 -11.09 -7.54
CA ILE A 223 11.56 -10.30 -6.90
C ILE A 223 11.40 -10.76 -5.46
N LEU A 224 11.54 -9.81 -4.54
CA LEU A 224 11.18 -9.94 -3.14
C LEU A 224 9.96 -9.07 -2.89
N LEU A 225 8.86 -9.66 -2.46
CA LEU A 225 7.67 -8.88 -2.07
C LEU A 225 8.04 -8.00 -0.88
N ASP A 226 7.74 -6.70 -0.97
CA ASP A 226 7.93 -5.78 0.12
C ASP A 226 6.94 -6.09 1.24
N ILE A 227 7.28 -5.70 2.47
CA ILE A 227 6.37 -5.84 3.61
C ILE A 227 5.00 -5.19 3.37
N ASP A 228 4.92 -4.10 2.59
CA ASP A 228 3.68 -3.42 2.19
C ASP A 228 2.83 -4.31 1.27
N ASP A 229 3.44 -4.96 0.27
CA ASP A 229 2.80 -5.92 -0.62
C ASP A 229 2.19 -7.09 0.19
N LYS A 230 2.99 -7.67 1.09
CA LYS A 230 2.57 -8.78 1.97
C LYS A 230 1.43 -8.35 2.90
N CYS A 231 1.53 -7.15 3.46
CA CYS A 231 0.52 -6.64 4.38
C CYS A 231 -0.81 -6.33 3.70
N GLY A 232 -0.79 -5.92 2.43
CA GLY A 232 -2.00 -5.83 1.61
C GLY A 232 -2.74 -7.18 1.52
N VAL A 233 -2.00 -8.28 1.26
CA VAL A 233 -2.57 -9.63 1.22
C VAL A 233 -3.13 -10.04 2.60
N VAL A 234 -2.36 -9.83 3.67
CA VAL A 234 -2.80 -10.14 5.04
C VAL A 234 -4.06 -9.36 5.41
N TRP A 235 -4.14 -8.09 5.04
CA TRP A 235 -5.30 -7.26 5.30
C TRP A 235 -6.56 -7.76 4.57
N ASN A 236 -6.43 -8.08 3.27
CA ASN A 236 -7.55 -8.52 2.45
C ASN A 236 -8.10 -9.91 2.85
N TYR A 237 -7.21 -10.85 3.18
CA TYR A 237 -7.56 -12.27 3.34
C TYR A 237 -7.40 -12.81 4.78
N GLY A 238 -6.68 -12.10 5.65
CA GLY A 238 -6.53 -12.39 7.08
C GLY A 238 -7.32 -11.45 7.99
N GLY A 239 -7.80 -10.33 7.45
CA GLY A 239 -8.48 -9.27 8.18
C GLY A 239 -7.51 -8.32 8.88
N SER A 240 -8.04 -7.51 9.79
CA SER A 240 -7.31 -6.43 10.44
C SER A 240 -6.06 -6.91 11.19
N SER A 241 -4.93 -6.25 10.93
CA SER A 241 -3.66 -6.42 11.64
C SER A 241 -3.09 -5.05 12.03
N ASN A 242 -2.73 -4.87 13.30
CA ASN A 242 -2.12 -3.64 13.77
C ASN A 242 -0.74 -3.42 13.11
N PHE A 243 0.05 -4.48 12.95
CA PHE A 243 1.34 -4.39 12.27
C PHE A 243 1.17 -3.89 10.84
N CYS A 244 0.24 -4.48 10.08
CA CYS A 244 -0.02 -4.06 8.70
C CYS A 244 -0.65 -2.68 8.60
N LEU A 245 -1.43 -2.25 9.60
CA LEU A 245 -1.87 -0.87 9.71
C LEU A 245 -0.69 0.10 9.86
N TYR A 246 0.31 -0.24 10.68
CA TYR A 246 1.51 0.57 10.84
C TYR A 246 2.38 0.59 9.58
N VAL A 247 2.53 -0.55 8.89
CA VAL A 247 3.23 -0.63 7.60
C VAL A 247 2.56 0.29 6.57
N TRP A 248 1.24 0.16 6.40
CA TRP A 248 0.44 1.02 5.52
C TRP A 248 0.59 2.50 5.88
N LEU A 249 0.60 2.83 7.17
CA LEU A 249 0.80 4.20 7.65
C LEU A 249 2.17 4.75 7.25
N MET A 250 3.23 3.95 7.36
CA MET A 250 4.58 4.33 6.96
C MET A 250 4.68 4.56 5.45
N SER A 251 4.14 3.65 4.64
CA SER A 251 4.07 3.75 3.17
C SER A 251 3.27 5.00 2.73
N GLN A 252 2.04 5.17 3.23
CA GLN A 252 1.12 6.21 2.76
C GLN A 252 1.36 7.60 3.33
N ILE A 253 1.94 7.70 4.53
CA ILE A 253 2.06 8.97 5.24
C ILE A 253 3.52 9.41 5.34
N VAL A 254 4.45 8.53 5.66
CA VAL A 254 5.85 8.96 5.86
C VAL A 254 6.60 9.07 4.53
N GLU A 255 6.48 8.07 3.66
CA GLU A 255 7.20 8.08 2.38
C GLU A 255 6.62 9.11 1.42
N ALA A 256 5.28 9.23 1.36
CA ALA A 256 4.60 10.28 0.59
C ALA A 256 5.01 11.72 0.99
N HIS A 257 5.31 11.98 2.27
CA HIS A 257 5.77 13.31 2.73
C HIS A 257 7.26 13.54 2.50
N ASN A 258 8.06 12.49 2.32
CA ASN A 258 9.51 12.58 2.08
C ASN A 258 9.87 12.76 0.60
N ASN A 259 9.07 12.23 -0.32
CA ASN A 259 9.21 12.49 -1.76
C ASN A 259 9.03 13.99 -2.10
N SER A 260 8.41 14.76 -1.20
CA SER A 260 8.22 16.21 -1.35
C SER A 260 9.44 17.06 -0.92
N ALA A 261 10.51 16.48 -0.33
CA ALA A 261 11.47 17.31 0.43
C ALA A 261 12.97 17.02 0.24
N ASN A 262 13.42 16.08 -0.60
CA ASN A 262 14.87 15.93 -0.86
C ASN A 262 15.18 15.43 -2.28
N ASN A 263 16.12 16.11 -2.94
CA ASN A 263 16.69 15.87 -4.28
C ASN A 263 17.51 14.56 -4.40
N ASN A 264 17.04 13.44 -3.86
CA ASN A 264 17.65 12.14 -4.07
C ASN A 264 16.68 11.22 -4.82
N PRO A 265 17.00 10.80 -6.05
CA PRO A 265 16.21 9.83 -6.82
C PRO A 265 16.42 8.42 -6.25
N GLY A 266 15.93 8.23 -5.02
CA GLY A 266 16.21 7.07 -4.18
C GLY A 266 16.14 7.46 -2.72
N VAL A 267 14.94 7.76 -2.22
CA VAL A 267 14.69 7.64 -0.77
C VAL A 267 14.65 6.14 -0.49
N GLY A 268 15.84 5.55 -0.33
CA GLY A 268 15.96 4.13 -0.05
C GLY A 268 15.07 3.75 1.14
N SER A 269 14.52 2.53 1.07
CA SER A 269 13.78 1.88 2.13
C SER A 269 14.34 2.25 3.50
N ILE A 270 13.46 2.58 4.47
CA ILE A 270 13.84 2.88 5.85
C ILE A 270 14.46 1.61 6.44
N THR A 271 15.76 1.43 6.21
CA THR A 271 16.52 0.26 6.65
C THR A 271 17.13 0.52 8.02
N SER A 272 17.09 -0.52 8.89
CA SER A 272 17.80 -0.70 10.17
C SER A 272 18.15 0.53 11.03
N SER A 273 17.74 0.44 12.31
CA SER A 273 17.86 1.37 13.45
C SER A 273 18.67 2.67 13.29
N ARG A 274 19.95 2.62 12.92
CA ARG A 274 20.80 3.82 12.82
C ARG A 274 20.57 4.62 11.54
N THR A 275 20.36 3.96 10.41
CA THR A 275 20.12 4.63 9.12
C THR A 275 18.67 5.10 9.04
N GLY A 276 17.73 4.27 9.49
CA GLY A 276 16.31 4.61 9.60
C GLY A 276 16.05 5.81 10.53
N LYS A 277 16.65 5.85 11.73
CA LYS A 277 16.58 7.05 12.61
C LYS A 277 17.14 8.29 11.92
N ARG A 278 18.22 8.16 11.14
CA ARG A 278 18.84 9.29 10.42
C ARG A 278 17.95 9.80 9.28
N ILE A 279 17.33 8.90 8.52
CA ILE A 279 16.37 9.25 7.46
C ILE A 279 15.14 9.93 8.07
N LEU A 280 14.58 9.37 9.15
CA LEU A 280 13.37 9.90 9.78
C LEU A 280 13.57 11.25 10.47
N LYS A 281 14.80 11.59 10.92
CA LYS A 281 15.15 12.89 11.51
C LYS A 281 14.79 14.08 10.62
N THR A 282 14.92 13.93 9.31
CA THR A 282 14.61 14.99 8.35
C THR A 282 13.21 14.89 7.77
N SER A 283 12.48 13.80 8.07
CA SER A 283 11.14 13.54 7.55
C SER A 283 10.04 14.40 8.18
N LYS A 284 9.07 14.83 7.35
CA LYS A 284 7.84 15.48 7.82
C LYS A 284 6.84 14.41 8.27
N ILE A 285 6.82 14.13 9.57
CA ILE A 285 5.85 13.21 10.18
C ILE A 285 4.65 14.03 10.69
N PRO A 286 3.41 13.70 10.31
CA PRO A 286 2.23 14.40 10.82
C PRO A 286 2.05 14.24 12.32
N LYS A 287 1.71 15.34 13.00
CA LYS A 287 1.38 15.34 14.43
C LYS A 287 -0.11 15.12 14.62
N CYS A 288 -0.50 13.96 15.17
CA CYS A 288 -1.86 13.75 15.61
C CYS A 288 -2.02 14.11 17.09
N SER A 289 -2.98 14.99 17.41
CA SER A 289 -3.40 15.31 18.78
C SER A 289 -4.91 15.13 18.92
N SER A 290 -5.37 14.95 20.17
CA SER A 290 -6.81 14.91 20.51
C SER A 290 -7.53 16.23 20.22
N THR A 291 -6.79 17.34 20.14
CA THR A 291 -7.30 18.70 19.86
C THR A 291 -7.33 19.03 18.36
N ASN A 292 -6.56 18.33 17.52
CA ASN A 292 -6.50 18.56 16.08
C ASN A 292 -7.57 17.74 15.33
N SER A 293 -8.82 18.20 15.40
CA SER A 293 -9.97 17.56 14.74
C SER A 293 -9.79 17.41 13.24
N SER A 294 -9.05 18.30 12.58
CA SER A 294 -8.86 18.29 11.12
C SER A 294 -8.02 17.10 10.64
N LEU A 295 -6.88 16.83 11.29
CA LEU A 295 -6.03 15.68 10.93
C LEU A 295 -6.71 14.37 11.28
N ARG A 296 -7.40 14.30 12.42
CA ARG A 296 -8.18 13.10 12.79
C ARG A 296 -9.26 12.80 11.76
N THR A 297 -10.03 13.80 11.35
CA THR A 297 -11.06 13.64 10.31
C THR A 297 -10.45 13.17 8.98
N LEU A 298 -9.28 13.71 8.62
CA LEU A 298 -8.56 13.28 7.41
C LEU A 298 -8.09 11.83 7.54
N THR A 299 -7.53 11.43 8.68
CA THR A 299 -7.08 10.06 8.97
C THR A 299 -8.25 9.09 8.95
N GLU A 300 -9.35 9.37 9.65
CA GLU A 300 -10.57 8.57 9.64
C GLU A 300 -11.11 8.38 8.22
N ARG A 301 -11.10 9.46 7.41
CA ARG A 301 -11.48 9.39 6.00
C ARG A 301 -10.54 8.50 5.19
N LYS A 302 -9.22 8.62 5.39
CA LYS A 302 -8.23 7.77 4.72
C LYS A 302 -8.37 6.29 5.14
N LEU A 303 -8.63 6.00 6.40
CA LEU A 303 -8.86 4.65 6.91
C LEU A 303 -10.16 4.05 6.37
N THR A 304 -11.22 4.85 6.31
CA THR A 304 -12.52 4.45 5.75
C THR A 304 -12.43 4.18 4.25
N LEU A 305 -11.63 4.95 3.50
CA LEU A 305 -11.54 4.81 2.04
C LEU A 305 -10.44 3.84 1.60
N GLY A 306 -9.24 3.96 2.16
CA GLY A 306 -8.06 3.18 1.79
C GLY A 306 -8.01 1.80 2.42
N LEU A 307 -8.50 1.65 3.66
CA LEU A 307 -8.59 0.35 4.34
C LEU A 307 -10.02 -0.17 4.46
N GLN A 308 -10.99 0.59 3.92
CA GLN A 308 -12.39 0.19 3.77
C GLN A 308 -13.07 -0.16 5.11
N LEU A 309 -12.60 0.48 6.17
CA LEU A 309 -13.09 0.30 7.53
C LEU A 309 -14.48 0.91 7.72
N SER A 310 -15.28 0.34 8.63
CA SER A 310 -16.51 1.01 9.06
C SER A 310 -16.17 2.34 9.74
N GLU A 311 -17.11 3.29 9.80
CA GLU A 311 -16.85 4.56 10.50
C GLU A 311 -16.48 4.34 11.98
N ALA A 312 -17.02 3.30 12.61
CA ALA A 312 -16.69 2.94 13.99
C ALA A 312 -15.26 2.40 14.10
N ASP A 313 -14.87 1.49 13.20
CA ASP A 313 -13.51 0.93 13.18
C ASP A 313 -12.48 2.00 12.80
N ALA A 314 -12.79 2.87 11.84
CA ALA A 314 -11.93 3.96 11.43
C ALA A 314 -11.62 4.92 12.59
N LYS A 315 -12.62 5.23 13.44
CA LYS A 315 -12.41 6.01 14.67
C LYS A 315 -11.50 5.29 15.64
N HIS A 316 -11.75 4.00 15.88
CA HIS A 316 -10.92 3.18 16.76
C HIS A 316 -9.46 3.12 16.30
N TYR A 317 -9.24 2.83 15.02
CA TYR A 317 -7.89 2.76 14.43
C TYR A 317 -7.21 4.13 14.32
N THR A 318 -7.97 5.22 14.26
CA THR A 318 -7.40 6.58 14.30
C THR A 318 -6.67 6.83 15.61
N ASP A 319 -7.22 6.40 16.76
CA ASP A 319 -6.53 6.55 18.04
C ASP A 319 -5.21 5.76 18.09
N ILE A 320 -5.23 4.54 17.57
CA ILE A 320 -4.04 3.68 17.44
C ILE A 320 -2.97 4.34 16.55
N VAL A 321 -3.37 4.87 15.38
CA VAL A 321 -2.49 5.60 14.46
C VAL A 321 -1.89 6.84 15.13
N CYS A 322 -2.70 7.59 15.88
CA CYS A 322 -2.24 8.80 16.57
C CYS A 322 -1.21 8.49 17.66
N ASN A 323 -1.42 7.42 18.43
CA ASN A 323 -0.45 6.95 19.42
C ASN A 323 0.85 6.48 18.75
N PHE A 324 0.77 5.74 17.64
CA PHE A 324 1.96 5.33 16.88
C PHE A 324 2.76 6.55 16.40
N LEU A 325 2.10 7.57 15.82
CA LEU A 325 2.78 8.79 15.36
C LEU A 325 3.42 9.57 16.51
N ALA A 326 2.77 9.62 17.67
CA ALA A 326 3.32 10.24 18.88
C ALA A 326 4.58 9.50 19.36
N GLY A 327 4.51 8.17 19.48
CA GLY A 327 5.67 7.34 19.81
C GLY A 327 6.80 7.50 18.80
N LEU A 328 6.50 7.55 17.50
CA LEU A 328 7.49 7.70 16.45
C LEU A 328 8.24 9.04 16.56
N HIS A 329 7.53 10.11 16.93
CA HIS A 329 8.15 11.40 17.22
C HIS A 329 9.12 11.32 18.41
N MET A 330 8.76 10.60 19.47
CA MET A 330 9.61 10.42 20.65
C MET A 330 10.86 9.59 20.31
N TRP A 331 10.67 8.43 19.69
CA TRP A 331 11.76 7.54 19.28
C TRP A 331 12.78 8.22 18.36
N ARG A 332 12.30 9.05 17.42
CA ARG A 332 13.15 9.81 16.49
C ARG A 332 14.04 10.84 17.20
N ALA A 333 13.48 11.50 18.20
CA ALA A 333 14.09 12.70 18.76
C ALA A 333 15.10 12.41 19.90
N GLY A 334 15.08 11.18 20.44
CA GLY A 334 16.02 10.70 21.44
C GLY A 334 15.76 11.26 22.85
N PRO A 335 16.52 10.80 23.88
CA PRO A 335 16.23 11.06 25.29
C PRO A 335 16.33 12.54 25.72
N ASN A 336 16.89 13.41 24.87
CA ASN A 336 17.04 14.85 25.12
C ASN A 336 16.04 15.70 24.32
N TYR A 337 15.01 15.10 23.73
CA TYR A 337 13.97 15.86 23.04
C TYR A 337 13.08 16.58 24.04
N HIS A 338 13.31 17.89 24.16
CA HIS A 338 12.39 18.79 24.82
C HIS A 338 11.40 19.32 23.77
N PRO A 339 10.10 18.96 23.85
CA PRO A 339 9.09 19.47 22.93
C PRO A 339 8.82 20.95 23.27
N ASN A 340 9.69 21.86 22.85
CA ASN A 340 9.56 23.22 23.34
C ASN A 340 8.39 23.98 22.68
N GLU A 341 7.59 24.57 23.57
CA GLU A 341 6.63 25.68 23.43
C GLU A 341 5.17 25.49 22.98
N SER A 342 4.67 24.27 22.71
CA SER A 342 3.20 24.08 22.57
C SER A 342 2.59 23.14 23.62
N LEU A 343 3.36 22.15 24.11
CA LEU A 343 2.83 21.15 25.02
C LEU A 343 2.67 21.66 26.46
N GLU A 344 3.51 22.58 26.94
CA GLU A 344 3.29 23.21 28.26
C GLU A 344 2.14 24.23 28.27
N LYS A 345 1.79 24.83 27.13
CA LYS A 345 0.59 25.69 27.01
C LYS A 345 -0.70 24.87 26.82
N GLU A 346 -0.65 23.71 26.16
CA GLU A 346 -1.80 22.80 26.07
C GLU A 346 -2.01 21.94 27.33
N TYR A 347 -0.99 21.69 28.15
CA TYR A 347 -1.20 21.05 29.46
C TYR A 347 -1.64 22.05 30.56
N LYS A 348 -1.28 23.33 30.44
CA LYS A 348 -1.77 24.40 31.33
C LYS A 348 -3.18 24.90 30.98
N GLY A 349 -3.68 24.62 29.77
CA GLY A 349 -5.08 24.85 29.39
C GLY A 349 -6.09 23.96 30.14
N VAL A 350 -5.62 22.91 30.83
CA VAL A 350 -6.46 22.01 31.65
C VAL A 350 -6.32 22.30 33.16
N THR A 351 -5.46 23.24 33.56
CA THR A 351 -5.26 23.59 34.98
C THR A 351 -5.61 25.03 35.34
N GLN A 352 -6.27 25.77 34.45
CA GLN A 352 -6.74 27.14 34.74
C GLN A 352 -8.26 27.32 34.57
N GLU A 353 -9.04 26.30 34.92
CA GLU A 353 -10.46 26.43 35.31
C GLU A 353 -10.78 25.64 36.60
N MET A 354 -9.80 25.53 37.51
CA MET A 354 -10.00 24.90 38.83
C MET A 354 -9.50 25.75 40.01
N SER A 355 -9.45 27.08 39.86
CA SER A 355 -9.17 27.99 40.98
C SER A 355 -10.41 28.69 41.56
N THR A 356 -11.62 28.38 41.08
CA THR A 356 -12.85 28.91 41.65
C THR A 356 -13.90 27.82 41.79
N PHE A 357 -13.72 26.91 42.74
CA PHE A 357 -14.81 26.45 43.60
C PHE A 357 -14.23 25.59 44.71
N SER A 358 -14.36 26.10 45.93
CA SER A 358 -14.03 25.38 47.15
C SER A 358 -14.87 24.11 47.25
N GLY A 359 -14.25 22.95 47.49
CA GLY A 359 -15.00 21.79 47.93
C GLY A 359 -14.22 20.49 47.82
N ARG A 360 -13.75 19.99 48.97
CA ARG A 360 -13.15 18.66 49.14
C ARG A 360 -13.90 17.59 48.34
N SER A 361 -13.21 16.87 47.45
CA SER A 361 -13.80 15.76 46.69
C SER A 361 -12.93 14.51 46.76
N ILE A 362 -13.57 13.43 47.19
CA ILE A 362 -13.09 12.06 47.47
C ILE A 362 -12.60 11.31 46.21
N SER A 363 -12.52 11.99 45.07
CA SER A 363 -12.38 11.40 43.73
C SER A 363 -10.94 11.02 43.35
N VAL A 364 -9.93 11.73 43.86
CA VAL A 364 -8.53 11.54 43.45
C VAL A 364 -7.93 10.26 44.05
N ARG A 365 -8.37 9.85 45.25
CA ARG A 365 -7.95 8.57 45.87
C ARG A 365 -8.59 7.33 45.21
N ARG A 366 -9.56 7.50 44.31
CA ARG A 366 -10.18 6.41 43.55
C ARG A 366 -9.44 6.16 42.23
N LEU A 367 -8.91 7.21 41.60
CA LEU A 367 -8.07 7.13 40.40
C LEU A 367 -6.66 6.61 40.72
N ILE A 368 -6.05 7.04 41.82
CA ILE A 368 -4.72 6.53 42.24
C ILE A 368 -4.80 5.06 42.69
N ARG A 369 -5.89 4.66 43.37
CA ARG A 369 -6.13 3.24 43.65
C ARG A 369 -6.47 2.41 42.39
N HIS A 370 -7.03 3.00 41.34
CA HIS A 370 -7.20 2.29 40.06
C HIS A 370 -5.87 2.09 39.32
N ALA A 371 -4.95 3.05 39.43
CA ALA A 371 -3.59 2.94 38.91
C ALA A 371 -2.71 1.96 39.73
N GLU A 372 -2.93 1.85 41.03
CA GLU A 372 -2.20 0.90 41.90
C GLU A 372 -2.82 -0.52 41.92
N HIS A 373 -4.03 -0.71 41.35
CA HIS A 373 -4.74 -2.00 41.37
C HIS A 373 -4.90 -2.67 39.99
N GLN A 374 -4.17 -2.18 38.97
CA GLN A 374 -3.97 -2.87 37.69
C GLN A 374 -2.56 -3.45 37.52
N LYS A 375 -1.93 -3.83 38.64
CA LYS A 375 -1.07 -5.03 38.64
C LYS A 375 -1.97 -6.25 38.45
N GLU A 376 -2.39 -6.53 37.22
CA GLU A 376 -2.88 -7.85 36.74
C GLU A 376 -3.37 -7.78 35.28
N SER A 377 -2.48 -7.45 34.35
CA SER A 377 -2.31 -8.12 33.05
C SER A 377 -1.06 -7.51 32.40
N SER A 378 0.03 -8.26 32.29
CA SER A 378 1.35 -7.74 31.91
C SER A 378 1.52 -7.47 30.41
N ILE A 379 0.46 -7.10 29.68
CA ILE A 379 0.51 -6.86 28.23
C ILE A 379 -0.10 -5.47 27.96
N LYS A 380 0.77 -4.49 27.70
CA LYS A 380 0.37 -3.17 27.20
C LYS A 380 -0.19 -3.32 25.79
N GLY A 381 -1.25 -2.60 25.45
CA GLY A 381 -1.86 -2.59 24.11
C GLY A 381 -1.64 -1.25 23.39
N PRO A 382 -1.94 -1.13 22.09
CA PRO A 382 -1.69 0.08 21.29
C PRO A 382 -2.36 1.38 21.75
N LEU A 383 -3.33 1.28 22.66
CA LEU A 383 -3.98 2.44 23.27
C LEU A 383 -3.28 2.91 24.56
N ASP A 384 -2.33 2.13 25.09
CA ASP A 384 -1.51 2.47 26.24
C ASP A 384 -0.44 3.51 25.81
N PRO A 385 -0.31 4.65 26.52
CA PRO A 385 0.70 5.67 26.21
C PRO A 385 2.14 5.17 26.15
N ASP A 386 2.45 4.09 26.90
CA ASP A 386 3.80 3.53 26.99
C ASP A 386 3.98 2.28 26.09
N TYR A 387 3.07 2.02 25.15
CA TYR A 387 3.17 0.87 24.24
C TYR A 387 4.18 1.10 23.11
N PHE A 388 4.20 2.30 22.55
CA PHE A 388 5.08 2.68 21.44
C PHE A 388 6.40 3.24 21.98
N ASP A 389 7.18 2.37 22.63
CA ASP A 389 8.47 2.69 23.21
C ASP A 389 9.65 2.43 22.24
N ASP A 390 10.88 2.65 22.72
CA ASP A 390 12.06 2.47 21.89
C ASP A 390 12.19 1.03 21.36
N ASP A 391 11.94 0.03 22.21
CA ASP A 391 12.04 -1.37 21.83
C ASP A 391 10.99 -1.76 20.78
N PHE A 392 9.76 -1.23 20.88
CA PHE A 392 8.74 -1.40 19.85
C PHE A 392 9.25 -0.92 18.49
N PHE A 393 9.76 0.31 18.39
CA PHE A 393 10.16 0.87 17.10
C PHE A 393 11.42 0.21 16.54
N GLU A 394 12.37 -0.19 17.40
CA GLU A 394 13.54 -0.95 16.95
C GLU A 394 13.12 -2.29 16.32
N ASN A 395 12.20 -3.01 16.97
CA ASN A 395 11.66 -4.26 16.41
C ASN A 395 10.81 -4.04 15.16
N PHE A 396 9.94 -3.03 15.17
CA PHE A 396 9.10 -2.67 14.04
C PHE A 396 9.93 -2.33 12.81
N PHE A 397 10.96 -1.49 12.92
CA PHE A 397 11.80 -1.10 11.78
C PHE A 397 12.72 -2.22 11.30
N MET A 398 13.11 -3.15 12.18
CA MET A 398 13.81 -4.37 11.73
C MET A 398 12.93 -5.20 10.79
N GLU A 399 11.63 -5.33 11.06
CA GLU A 399 10.71 -6.05 10.17
C GLU A 399 10.25 -5.21 8.97
N TYR A 400 10.03 -3.90 9.15
CA TYR A 400 9.62 -2.98 8.06
C TYR A 400 10.65 -2.88 6.94
N SER A 401 11.93 -3.12 7.25
CA SER A 401 13.04 -3.04 6.31
C SER A 401 13.34 -4.32 5.53
N LYS A 402 12.61 -5.40 5.80
CA LYS A 402 12.71 -6.68 5.09
C LYS A 402 11.66 -6.78 3.99
#